data_AF-A0A0A3XQU6-F1
#
_entry.id   AF-A0A0A3XQU6-F1
#
_cell.length_a   1.000
_cell.length_b   1.000
_cell.length_c   1.000
_cell.angle_alpha   90.00
_cell.angle_beta   90.00
_cell.angle_gamma   90.00
#
_symmetry.space_group_name_H-M   'P 1'
#
loop_
_entity.id
_entity.type
_entity.pdbx_description
1 polymer ?
#
loop_
_entity_poly.entity_id
_entity_poly.type
_entity_poly.pdbx_seq_one_letter_code
_entity_poly.pdbx_strand_id
1 'polypeptide(L)'
;MVEGQMARRLRPEDEDSGCSSEPIDTSVHRWAREPWPRKLQPILDGLEIDALDEGARLYLQRQLYIGSLFDQDRTGHVVMTLRCITEPEGNEGALSEMNLRAVSSAIGPFEDRGLALIEAFDQIPLLSVFEQMRALEYFYVSEATAALERILKHKLRRLLPLPPPPPSKEEIREAKRRATEAARQALKEASGRVVAQKLDLGRRLAEIRDNTPSNTKFGHLARHQFDLHDPAEVAEMIRVWRRYGDRPDIFSRVRSWRVLADLARTLLPERARQDFKAKILAGEKVLAKTIAAKACL
;
A
#
# COMPACT_ATOMS: atom_id res chain seq x y z
N MET A 1 45.20 13.36 -30.38
CA MET A 1 44.91 13.00 -31.78
C MET A 1 45.73 11.73 -32.03
N VAL A 2 45.17 10.54 -31.79
CA VAL A 2 44.40 9.68 -32.75
C VAL A 2 45.26 9.50 -34.01
N GLU A 3 45.84 8.33 -34.31
CA GLU A 3 45.25 7.08 -34.85
C GLU A 3 46.26 5.92 -34.57
N GLY A 4 45.92 4.63 -34.40
CA GLY A 4 44.75 3.87 -34.81
C GLY A 4 45.12 2.86 -35.90
N GLN A 5 45.72 1.71 -35.56
CA GLN A 5 45.66 0.47 -36.36
C GLN A 5 46.30 -0.70 -35.61
N MET A 6 45.46 -1.53 -34.99
CA MET A 6 45.83 -2.88 -34.55
C MET A 6 44.79 -3.83 -35.13
N ALA A 7 45.27 -4.63 -36.10
CA ALA A 7 44.50 -5.60 -36.85
C ALA A 7 43.80 -6.59 -35.91
N ARG A 8 42.46 -6.57 -35.93
CA ARG A 8 41.64 -7.61 -35.31
C ARG A 8 41.59 -8.79 -36.29
N ARG A 9 42.30 -9.86 -35.96
CA ARG A 9 42.21 -11.15 -36.65
C ARG A 9 40.75 -11.61 -36.66
N LEU A 10 40.21 -11.80 -37.87
CA LEU A 10 38.98 -12.53 -38.12
C LEU A 10 39.17 -13.97 -37.60
N ARG A 11 38.24 -14.44 -36.76
CA ARG A 11 38.14 -15.86 -36.42
C ARG A 11 37.51 -16.60 -37.61
N PRO A 12 37.93 -17.86 -37.89
CA PRO A 12 37.34 -18.67 -38.95
C PRO A 12 35.84 -18.89 -38.67
N GLU A 13 35.08 -18.90 -39.76
CA GLU A 13 33.70 -19.37 -39.80
C GLU A 13 33.71 -20.86 -39.47
N ASP A 14 33.18 -21.23 -38.30
CA ASP A 14 32.89 -22.62 -37.99
C ASP A 14 31.59 -22.98 -38.72
N GLU A 15 31.79 -23.79 -39.75
CA GLU A 15 30.80 -24.43 -40.60
C GLU A 15 29.78 -25.26 -39.81
N ASP A 16 28.53 -25.22 -40.26
CA ASP A 16 27.54 -26.30 -40.21
C ASP A 16 27.59 -27.23 -38.97
N SER A 17 27.07 -26.74 -37.84
CA SER A 17 26.57 -27.63 -36.80
C SER A 17 25.17 -28.10 -37.19
N GLY A 18 25.13 -29.14 -38.04
CA GLY A 18 23.93 -29.89 -38.32
C GLY A 18 23.28 -30.35 -37.01
N CYS A 19 22.12 -29.79 -36.68
CA CYS A 19 21.25 -30.34 -35.67
C CYS A 19 20.82 -31.74 -36.13
N SER A 20 21.52 -32.77 -35.65
CA SER A 20 21.05 -34.14 -35.75
C SER A 20 19.78 -34.25 -34.92
N SER A 21 18.63 -34.29 -35.61
CA SER A 21 17.31 -34.61 -35.06
C SER A 21 17.20 -36.10 -34.73
N GLU A 22 18.15 -36.62 -33.96
CA GLU A 22 18.00 -37.93 -33.33
C GLU A 22 17.09 -37.79 -32.10
N PRO A 23 16.10 -38.68 -31.92
CA PRO A 23 15.25 -38.65 -30.73
C PRO A 23 16.13 -38.85 -29.50
N ILE A 24 16.15 -37.85 -28.62
CA ILE A 24 16.86 -37.90 -27.35
C ILE A 24 16.28 -39.06 -26.55
N ASP A 25 17.12 -40.03 -26.17
CA ASP A 25 16.72 -41.13 -25.30
C ASP A 25 16.14 -40.56 -24.00
N THR A 26 14.83 -40.73 -23.83
CA THR A 26 14.07 -40.19 -22.71
C THR A 26 14.46 -40.82 -21.38
N SER A 27 15.13 -41.98 -21.42
CA SER A 27 15.70 -42.67 -20.25
C SER A 27 16.87 -41.92 -19.57
N VAL A 28 17.44 -40.91 -20.24
CA VAL A 28 18.55 -40.08 -19.73
C VAL A 28 18.06 -39.14 -18.63
N HIS A 29 16.80 -38.74 -18.65
CA HIS A 29 16.26 -37.78 -17.69
C HIS A 29 15.93 -38.44 -16.36
N ARG A 30 16.40 -37.84 -15.25
CA ARG A 30 16.08 -38.32 -13.89
C ARG A 30 14.59 -38.39 -13.61
N TRP A 31 13.80 -37.52 -14.24
CA TRP A 31 12.35 -37.48 -14.10
C TRP A 31 11.61 -38.49 -14.98
N ALA A 32 12.26 -39.12 -15.96
CA ALA A 32 11.65 -40.20 -16.75
C ALA A 32 11.63 -41.53 -15.99
N ARG A 33 12.40 -41.64 -14.90
CA ARG A 33 12.53 -42.85 -14.07
C ARG A 33 11.59 -42.81 -12.88
N GLU A 34 11.39 -43.95 -12.23
CA GLU A 34 10.67 -44.01 -10.95
C GLU A 34 11.21 -42.97 -9.94
N PRO A 35 10.34 -42.33 -9.12
CA PRO A 35 8.91 -42.65 -8.93
C PRO A 35 7.92 -41.87 -9.82
N TRP A 36 8.41 -41.03 -10.75
CA TRP A 36 7.57 -40.00 -11.38
C TRP A 36 6.54 -40.54 -12.37
N PRO A 37 6.85 -41.52 -13.25
CA PRO A 37 5.83 -42.16 -14.09
C PRO A 37 4.69 -42.74 -13.25
N ARG A 38 5.02 -43.44 -12.16
CA ARG A 38 4.04 -44.01 -11.24
C ARG A 38 3.21 -42.98 -10.49
N LYS A 39 3.77 -41.81 -10.20
CA LYS A 39 3.03 -40.69 -9.59
C LYS A 39 2.13 -39.96 -10.60
N LEU A 40 2.55 -39.86 -11.86
CA LEU A 40 1.77 -39.19 -12.89
C LEU A 40 0.57 -40.03 -13.35
N GLN A 41 0.72 -41.35 -13.44
CA GLN A 41 -0.33 -42.22 -14.00
C GLN A 41 -1.69 -42.08 -13.30
N PRO A 42 -1.79 -42.09 -11.95
CA PRO A 42 -3.08 -41.89 -11.27
C PRO A 42 -3.74 -40.52 -11.56
N ILE A 43 -2.95 -39.49 -11.87
CA ILE A 43 -3.49 -38.17 -12.24
C ILE A 43 -4.11 -38.25 -13.64
N LEU A 44 -3.43 -38.90 -14.59
CA LEU A 44 -3.95 -39.08 -15.95
C LEU A 44 -5.20 -39.95 -15.94
N ASP A 45 -5.17 -41.06 -15.20
CA ASP A 45 -6.31 -41.98 -15.06
C ASP A 45 -7.52 -41.25 -14.45
N GLY A 46 -7.30 -40.44 -13.40
CA GLY A 46 -8.37 -39.68 -12.74
C GLY A 46 -8.96 -38.54 -13.58
N LEU A 47 -8.27 -38.13 -14.65
CA LEU A 47 -8.75 -37.14 -15.61
C LEU A 47 -9.17 -37.77 -16.95
N GLU A 48 -9.21 -39.11 -17.03
CA GLU A 48 -9.58 -39.87 -18.24
C GLU A 48 -8.71 -39.51 -19.46
N ILE A 49 -7.41 -39.26 -19.25
CA ILE A 49 -6.46 -38.92 -20.31
C ILE A 49 -5.74 -40.19 -20.79
N ASP A 50 -6.25 -40.77 -21.88
CA ASP A 50 -5.78 -42.05 -22.42
C ASP A 50 -4.43 -41.97 -23.14
N ALA A 51 -4.16 -40.85 -23.83
CA ALA A 51 -2.97 -40.68 -24.65
C ALA A 51 -2.34 -39.30 -24.43
N LEU A 52 -1.02 -39.31 -24.25
CA LEU A 52 -0.20 -38.11 -24.08
C LEU A 52 1.08 -38.31 -24.88
N ASP A 53 1.50 -37.29 -25.64
CA ASP A 53 2.77 -37.34 -26.34
C ASP A 53 3.95 -37.46 -25.36
N GLU A 54 5.06 -38.02 -25.83
CA GLU A 54 6.21 -38.32 -24.97
C GLU A 54 6.81 -37.05 -24.35
N GLY A 55 6.84 -35.94 -25.10
CA GLY A 55 7.34 -34.65 -24.62
C GLY A 55 6.48 -34.06 -23.51
N ALA A 56 5.15 -34.08 -23.71
CA ALA A 56 4.16 -33.71 -22.70
C ALA A 56 4.29 -34.56 -21.43
N ARG A 57 4.45 -35.89 -21.59
CA ARG A 57 4.62 -36.82 -20.46
C ARG A 57 5.86 -36.49 -19.66
N LEU A 58 6.99 -36.33 -20.33
CA LEU A 58 8.25 -35.94 -19.71
C LEU A 58 8.15 -34.59 -19.00
N TYR A 59 7.44 -33.62 -19.60
CA TYR A 59 7.25 -32.31 -19.00
C TYR A 59 6.48 -32.39 -17.67
N LEU A 60 5.38 -33.14 -17.62
CA LEU A 60 4.59 -33.31 -16.40
C LEU A 60 5.38 -34.07 -15.31
N GLN A 61 6.10 -35.12 -15.69
CA GLN A 61 7.01 -35.82 -14.78
C GLN A 61 8.09 -34.88 -14.22
N ARG A 62 8.64 -34.00 -15.07
CA ARG A 62 9.60 -32.97 -14.64
C ARG A 62 8.99 -32.00 -13.63
N GLN A 63 7.72 -31.62 -13.76
CA GLN A 63 7.06 -30.76 -12.76
C GLN A 63 6.94 -31.43 -11.40
N LEU A 64 6.54 -32.71 -11.36
CA LEU A 64 6.49 -33.49 -10.12
C LEU A 64 7.89 -33.63 -9.48
N TYR A 65 8.91 -33.90 -10.30
CA TYR A 65 10.30 -33.95 -9.85
C TYR A 65 10.78 -32.61 -9.29
N ILE A 66 10.50 -31.49 -9.96
CA ILE A 66 10.84 -30.14 -9.45
C ILE A 66 10.19 -29.91 -8.10
N GLY A 67 8.93 -30.29 -7.91
CA GLY A 67 8.26 -30.18 -6.61
C GLY A 67 9.06 -30.86 -5.50
N SER A 68 9.56 -32.07 -5.75
CA SER A 68 10.37 -32.82 -4.78
C SER A 68 11.73 -32.19 -4.46
N LEU A 69 12.31 -31.40 -5.37
CA LEU A 69 13.57 -30.70 -5.12
C LEU A 69 13.41 -29.52 -4.14
N PHE A 70 12.18 -29.02 -3.99
CA PHE A 70 11.87 -27.85 -3.17
C PHE A 70 10.90 -28.17 -2.03
N ASP A 71 10.71 -29.45 -1.70
CA ASP A 71 9.74 -29.93 -0.70
C ASP A 71 8.32 -29.37 -0.91
N GLN A 72 7.92 -29.23 -2.17
CA GLN A 72 6.61 -28.74 -2.60
C GLN A 72 5.81 -29.87 -3.26
N ASP A 73 4.55 -30.04 -2.85
CA ASP A 73 3.62 -30.87 -3.61
C ASP A 73 3.10 -30.11 -4.84
N ARG A 74 3.54 -30.53 -6.02
CA ARG A 74 3.10 -29.99 -7.32
C ARG A 74 2.00 -30.80 -7.98
N THR A 75 1.45 -31.80 -7.29
CA THR A 75 0.34 -32.62 -7.82
C THR A 75 -0.86 -31.75 -8.18
N GLY A 76 -1.25 -30.83 -7.29
CA GLY A 76 -2.35 -29.88 -7.56
C GLY A 76 -2.08 -28.98 -8.77
N HIS A 77 -0.85 -28.50 -8.94
CA HIS A 77 -0.46 -27.70 -10.10
C HIS A 77 -0.56 -28.48 -11.41
N VAL A 78 -0.10 -29.73 -11.43
CA VAL A 78 -0.19 -30.63 -12.59
C VAL A 78 -1.65 -30.91 -12.93
N VAL A 79 -2.48 -31.25 -11.95
CA VAL A 79 -3.93 -31.44 -12.13
C VAL A 79 -4.56 -30.19 -12.72
N MET A 80 -4.32 -29.02 -12.13
CA MET A 80 -4.91 -27.78 -12.63
C MET A 80 -4.45 -27.44 -14.05
N THR A 81 -3.18 -27.67 -14.38
CA THR A 81 -2.67 -27.46 -15.75
C THR A 81 -3.42 -28.32 -16.76
N LEU A 82 -3.60 -29.61 -16.45
CA LEU A 82 -4.33 -30.54 -17.32
C LEU A 82 -5.79 -30.13 -17.49
N ARG A 83 -6.48 -29.85 -16.37
CA ARG A 83 -7.88 -29.43 -16.38
C ARG A 83 -8.11 -28.17 -17.20
N CYS A 84 -7.21 -27.17 -17.12
CA CYS A 84 -7.30 -25.95 -17.91
C CYS A 84 -7.15 -26.16 -19.43
N ILE A 85 -6.68 -27.34 -19.87
CA ILE A 85 -6.54 -27.69 -21.28
C ILE A 85 -7.67 -28.64 -21.73
N THR A 86 -8.05 -29.59 -20.89
CA THR A 86 -8.94 -30.69 -21.29
C THR A 86 -10.41 -30.47 -20.98
N GLU A 87 -10.75 -29.65 -19.99
CA GLU A 87 -12.15 -29.40 -19.61
C GLU A 87 -12.83 -28.28 -20.42
N PRO A 88 -12.13 -27.19 -20.79
CA PRO A 88 -12.75 -26.11 -21.56
C PRO A 88 -13.19 -26.51 -22.97
N GLU A 89 -14.40 -26.10 -23.36
CA GLU A 89 -14.94 -26.31 -24.71
C GLU A 89 -14.09 -25.58 -25.77
N GLY A 90 -13.85 -26.24 -26.91
CA GLY A 90 -13.10 -25.63 -28.03
C GLY A 90 -11.57 -25.76 -27.94
N ASN A 91 -11.07 -26.48 -26.94
CA ASN A 91 -9.65 -26.83 -26.79
C ASN A 91 -9.37 -28.32 -27.11
N GLU A 92 -10.26 -28.99 -27.83
CA GLU A 92 -10.09 -30.38 -28.24
C GLU A 92 -8.80 -30.54 -29.05
N GLY A 93 -7.91 -31.43 -28.64
CA GLY A 93 -6.60 -31.60 -29.27
C GLY A 93 -5.54 -30.56 -28.89
N ALA A 94 -5.82 -29.64 -27.96
CA ALA A 94 -4.82 -28.70 -27.45
C ALA A 94 -3.80 -29.34 -26.50
N LEU A 95 -3.98 -30.60 -26.11
CA LEU A 95 -3.08 -31.31 -25.21
C LEU A 95 -1.76 -31.68 -25.92
N SER A 96 -0.80 -30.76 -25.84
CA SER A 96 0.56 -30.89 -26.40
C SER A 96 1.60 -30.33 -25.43
N GLU A 97 2.86 -30.74 -25.58
CA GLU A 97 3.97 -30.24 -24.74
C GLU A 97 4.05 -28.70 -24.68
N MET A 98 3.89 -28.04 -25.83
CA MET A 98 3.95 -26.58 -25.94
C MET A 98 2.85 -25.91 -25.11
N ASN A 99 1.60 -26.37 -25.26
CA ASN A 99 0.47 -25.81 -24.53
C ASN A 99 0.58 -26.12 -23.03
N LEU A 100 1.00 -27.33 -22.65
CA LEU A 100 1.26 -27.66 -21.24
C LEU A 100 2.28 -26.73 -20.60
N ARG A 101 3.39 -26.46 -21.29
CA ARG A 101 4.42 -25.53 -20.82
C ARG A 101 3.88 -24.11 -20.64
N ALA A 102 3.16 -23.61 -21.64
CA ALA A 102 2.62 -22.26 -21.63
C ALA A 102 1.54 -22.08 -20.53
N VAL A 103 0.62 -23.04 -20.42
CA VAL A 103 -0.45 -23.04 -19.40
C VAL A 103 0.15 -23.16 -18.00
N SER A 104 0.99 -24.16 -17.74
CA SER A 104 1.65 -24.36 -16.44
C SER A 104 2.38 -23.10 -15.98
N SER A 105 3.10 -22.40 -16.88
CA SER A 105 3.80 -21.16 -16.54
C SER A 105 2.85 -19.97 -16.30
N ALA A 106 1.68 -19.95 -16.94
CA ALA A 106 0.72 -18.86 -16.85
C ALA A 106 -0.19 -18.92 -15.60
N ILE A 107 -0.56 -20.13 -15.16
CA ILE A 107 -1.57 -20.31 -14.11
C ILE A 107 -1.08 -20.07 -12.69
N GLY A 108 0.24 -20.10 -12.44
CA GLY A 108 0.81 -20.03 -11.09
C GLY A 108 0.19 -18.98 -10.15
N PRO A 109 0.08 -17.71 -10.57
CA PRO A 109 -0.53 -16.66 -9.75
C PRO A 109 -2.04 -16.78 -9.49
N PHE A 110 -2.71 -17.76 -10.11
CA PHE A 110 -4.16 -17.93 -10.12
C PHE A 110 -4.61 -19.32 -9.65
N GLU A 111 -3.69 -20.18 -9.22
CA GLU A 111 -4.03 -21.56 -8.81
C GLU A 111 -5.05 -21.60 -7.67
N ASP A 112 -5.04 -20.59 -6.80
CA ASP A 112 -5.99 -20.41 -5.69
C ASP A 112 -7.42 -20.11 -6.16
N ARG A 113 -7.63 -19.82 -7.44
CA ARG A 113 -8.95 -19.52 -8.02
C ARG A 113 -9.75 -20.76 -8.39
N GLY A 114 -9.15 -21.96 -8.37
CA GLY A 114 -9.85 -23.23 -8.55
C GLY A 114 -10.69 -23.28 -9.84
N LEU A 115 -12.00 -23.51 -9.70
CA LEU A 115 -12.93 -23.59 -10.86
C LEU A 115 -12.97 -22.32 -11.69
N ALA A 116 -12.87 -21.13 -11.09
CA ALA A 116 -12.88 -19.87 -11.84
C ALA A 116 -11.68 -19.77 -12.80
N LEU A 117 -10.56 -20.45 -12.50
CA LEU A 117 -9.45 -20.54 -13.42
C LEU A 117 -9.79 -21.41 -14.64
N ILE A 118 -10.50 -22.52 -14.44
CA ILE A 118 -10.94 -23.40 -15.54
C ILE A 118 -11.94 -22.65 -16.43
N GLU A 119 -12.94 -22.00 -15.84
CA GLU A 119 -13.93 -21.17 -16.55
C GLU A 119 -13.29 -20.01 -17.33
N ALA A 120 -12.14 -19.50 -16.87
CA ALA A 120 -11.40 -18.49 -17.62
C ALA A 120 -10.81 -19.07 -18.91
N PHE A 121 -10.46 -20.36 -18.95
CA PHE A 121 -9.96 -21.01 -20.15
C PHE A 121 -11.06 -21.34 -21.18
N ASP A 122 -12.35 -21.38 -20.79
CA ASP A 122 -13.48 -21.44 -21.75
C ASP A 122 -13.47 -20.24 -22.71
N GLN A 123 -12.88 -19.13 -22.29
CA GLN A 123 -12.76 -17.90 -23.07
C GLN A 123 -11.42 -17.80 -23.82
N ILE A 124 -10.58 -18.83 -23.75
CA ILE A 124 -9.23 -18.86 -24.33
C ILE A 124 -9.12 -20.07 -25.26
N PRO A 125 -9.47 -19.93 -26.56
CA PRO A 125 -9.29 -20.99 -27.54
C PRO A 125 -7.79 -21.13 -27.88
N LEU A 126 -7.10 -22.06 -27.21
CA LEU A 126 -5.64 -22.24 -27.27
C LEU A 126 -5.15 -22.46 -28.71
N LEU A 127 -5.84 -23.31 -29.46
CA LEU A 127 -5.50 -23.61 -30.85
C LEU A 127 -5.66 -22.37 -31.74
N SER A 128 -6.75 -21.63 -31.59
CA SER A 128 -6.98 -20.40 -32.36
C SER A 128 -5.94 -19.32 -32.05
N VAL A 129 -5.56 -19.18 -30.78
CA VAL A 129 -4.48 -18.25 -30.37
C VAL A 129 -3.16 -18.65 -31.03
N PHE A 130 -2.85 -19.95 -31.06
CA PHE A 130 -1.63 -20.43 -31.71
C PHE A 130 -1.64 -20.20 -33.23
N GLU A 131 -2.74 -20.48 -33.92
CA GLU A 131 -2.86 -20.20 -35.36
C GLU A 131 -2.72 -18.70 -35.67
N GLN A 132 -3.29 -17.83 -34.84
CA GLN A 132 -3.11 -16.38 -34.96
C GLN A 132 -1.64 -15.97 -34.79
N MET A 133 -0.90 -16.62 -33.89
CA MET A 133 0.52 -16.37 -33.72
C MET A 133 1.33 -16.82 -34.94
N ARG A 134 1.01 -18.00 -35.51
CA ARG A 134 1.66 -18.50 -36.73
C ARG A 134 1.41 -17.64 -37.96
N ALA A 135 0.26 -16.96 -38.02
CA ALA A 135 -0.10 -16.07 -39.12
C ALA A 135 0.70 -14.76 -39.13
N LEU A 136 1.47 -14.45 -38.07
CA LEU A 136 2.32 -13.26 -38.02
C LEU A 136 3.56 -13.45 -38.89
N GLU A 137 3.81 -12.50 -39.79
CA GLU A 137 5.07 -12.43 -40.54
C GLU A 137 6.25 -12.36 -39.55
N TYR A 138 7.25 -13.23 -39.71
CA TYR A 138 8.43 -13.40 -38.84
C TYR A 138 8.23 -14.11 -37.48
N PHE A 139 7.21 -14.95 -37.34
CA PHE A 139 7.06 -15.81 -36.16
C PHE A 139 7.86 -17.12 -36.26
N TYR A 140 8.79 -17.35 -35.34
CA TYR A 140 9.56 -18.60 -35.26
C TYR A 140 8.92 -19.59 -34.28
N VAL A 141 8.84 -20.86 -34.68
CA VAL A 141 8.27 -21.95 -33.84
C VAL A 141 9.03 -22.08 -32.50
N SER A 142 10.33 -21.79 -32.49
CA SER A 142 11.15 -21.79 -31.27
C SER A 142 10.69 -20.77 -30.22
N GLU A 143 10.03 -19.69 -30.62
CA GLU A 143 9.53 -18.63 -29.72
C GLU A 143 8.08 -18.87 -29.29
N ALA A 144 7.41 -19.87 -29.88
CA ALA A 144 5.98 -20.06 -29.73
C ALA A 144 5.53 -20.25 -28.28
N THR A 145 6.25 -21.09 -27.53
CA THR A 145 5.94 -21.36 -26.12
C THR A 145 5.99 -20.08 -25.28
N ALA A 146 7.06 -19.28 -25.43
CA ALA A 146 7.25 -18.06 -24.65
C ALA A 146 6.24 -16.97 -25.03
N ALA A 147 5.92 -16.86 -26.32
CA ALA A 147 4.91 -15.93 -26.80
C ALA A 147 3.51 -16.34 -26.29
N LEU A 148 3.17 -17.63 -26.35
CA LEU A 148 1.89 -18.15 -25.86
C LEU A 148 1.75 -17.94 -24.35
N GLU A 149 2.80 -18.24 -23.58
CA GLU A 149 2.85 -17.97 -22.12
C GLU A 149 2.50 -16.50 -21.82
N ARG A 150 3.13 -15.56 -22.53
CA ARG A 150 2.89 -14.12 -22.33
C ARG A 150 1.46 -13.74 -22.67
N ILE A 151 0.91 -14.27 -23.76
CA ILE A 151 -0.49 -14.04 -24.16
C ILE A 151 -1.46 -14.58 -23.09
N LEU A 152 -1.23 -15.81 -22.61
CA LEU A 152 -2.04 -16.43 -21.56
C LEU A 152 -2.01 -15.62 -20.27
N LYS A 153 -0.82 -15.18 -19.81
CA LYS A 153 -0.68 -14.31 -18.64
C LYS A 153 -1.49 -13.02 -18.79
N HIS A 154 -1.48 -12.41 -19.97
CA HIS A 154 -2.27 -11.19 -20.21
C HIS A 154 -3.77 -11.46 -20.26
N LYS A 155 -4.22 -12.54 -20.92
CA LYS A 155 -5.65 -12.93 -20.96
C LYS A 155 -6.17 -13.28 -19.57
N LEU A 156 -5.45 -14.12 -18.82
CA LEU A 156 -5.83 -14.50 -17.45
C LEU A 156 -5.91 -13.30 -16.51
N ARG A 157 -4.97 -12.33 -16.57
CA ARG A 157 -5.08 -11.10 -15.76
C ARG A 157 -6.33 -10.26 -16.06
N ARG A 158 -6.84 -10.33 -17.30
CA ARG A 158 -8.06 -9.63 -17.70
C ARG A 158 -9.31 -10.35 -17.22
N LEU A 159 -9.32 -11.68 -17.27
CA LEU A 159 -10.46 -12.52 -16.88
C LEU A 159 -10.54 -12.73 -15.36
N LEU A 160 -9.38 -12.83 -14.71
CA LEU A 160 -9.21 -13.03 -13.28
C LEU A 160 -8.47 -11.81 -12.71
N PRO A 161 -9.15 -10.67 -12.50
CA PRO A 161 -8.50 -9.48 -11.98
C PRO A 161 -7.86 -9.80 -10.63
N LEU A 162 -6.55 -9.54 -10.54
CA LEU A 162 -5.86 -9.58 -9.26
C LEU A 162 -6.45 -8.49 -8.35
N PRO A 163 -6.47 -8.71 -7.03
CA PRO A 163 -6.76 -7.61 -6.11
C PRO A 163 -5.81 -6.44 -6.41
N PRO A 164 -6.28 -5.18 -6.27
CA PRO A 164 -5.45 -4.01 -6.57
C PRO A 164 -4.13 -4.10 -5.79
N PRO A 165 -3.00 -3.70 -6.40
CA PRO A 165 -1.71 -3.75 -5.72
C PRO A 165 -1.78 -2.94 -4.42
N PRO A 166 -1.04 -3.35 -3.37
CA PRO A 166 -0.98 -2.58 -2.15
C PRO A 166 -0.47 -1.16 -2.46
N PRO A 167 -0.94 -0.14 -1.70
CA PRO A 167 -0.57 1.24 -1.95
C PRO A 167 0.94 1.43 -1.92
N SER A 168 1.45 2.31 -2.78
CA SER A 168 2.87 2.57 -2.91
C SER A 168 3.43 3.20 -1.63
N LYS A 169 4.75 3.07 -1.42
CA LYS A 169 5.43 3.73 -0.29
C LYS A 169 5.23 5.25 -0.31
N GLU A 170 5.08 5.84 -1.49
CA GLU A 170 4.86 7.28 -1.66
C GLU A 170 3.44 7.67 -1.23
N GLU A 171 2.43 6.91 -1.65
CA GLU A 171 1.04 7.11 -1.25
C GLU A 171 0.88 7.00 0.27
N ILE A 172 1.53 6.02 0.89
CA ILE A 172 1.52 5.86 2.36
C ILE A 172 2.16 7.08 3.05
N ARG A 173 3.28 7.58 2.52
CA ARG A 173 3.95 8.78 3.07
C ARG A 173 3.09 10.01 2.93
N GLU A 174 2.43 10.19 1.80
CA GLU A 174 1.55 11.33 1.57
C GLU A 174 0.31 11.27 2.47
N ALA A 175 -0.33 10.10 2.58
CA ALA A 175 -1.46 9.90 3.48
C ALA A 175 -1.10 10.24 4.93
N LYS A 176 0.09 9.82 5.40
CA LYS A 176 0.59 10.15 6.74
C LYS A 176 0.82 11.65 6.94
N ARG A 177 1.33 12.35 5.92
CA ARG A 177 1.51 13.81 5.96
C ARG A 177 0.15 14.52 6.09
N ARG A 178 -0.81 14.17 5.23
CA ARG A 178 -2.17 14.73 5.26
C ARG A 178 -2.85 14.49 6.62
N ALA A 179 -2.74 13.27 7.16
CA ALA A 179 -3.29 12.95 8.48
C ALA A 179 -2.64 13.78 9.61
N THR A 180 -1.33 13.98 9.55
CA THR A 180 -0.60 14.78 10.54
C THR A 180 -1.00 16.26 10.49
N GLU A 181 -1.20 16.80 9.29
CA GLU A 181 -1.65 18.18 9.08
C GLU A 181 -3.08 18.39 9.55
N ALA A 182 -3.99 17.47 9.20
CA ALA A 182 -5.37 17.49 9.68
C ALA A 182 -5.44 17.43 11.21
N ALA A 183 -4.66 16.55 11.85
CA ALA A 183 -4.59 16.46 13.31
C ALA A 183 -4.09 17.77 13.95
N ARG A 184 -3.09 18.43 13.34
CA ARG A 184 -2.58 19.72 13.81
C ARG A 184 -3.62 20.84 13.68
N GLN A 185 -4.41 20.85 12.61
CA GLN A 185 -5.50 21.81 12.41
C GLN A 185 -6.63 21.58 13.42
N ALA A 186 -7.07 20.34 13.58
CA ALA A 186 -8.10 19.96 14.56
C ALA A 186 -7.71 20.38 15.99
N LEU A 187 -6.46 20.15 16.39
CA LEU A 187 -5.97 20.58 17.70
C LEU A 187 -5.99 22.11 17.86
N LYS A 188 -5.64 22.86 16.80
CA LYS A 188 -5.66 24.35 16.83
C LYS A 188 -7.10 24.86 17.01
N GLU A 189 -8.05 24.29 16.28
CA GLU A 189 -9.47 24.66 16.40
C GLU A 189 -10.04 24.30 17.76
N ALA A 190 -9.77 23.10 18.28
CA ALA A 190 -10.20 22.69 19.61
C ALA A 190 -9.65 23.62 20.70
N SER A 191 -8.36 23.96 20.64
CA SER A 191 -7.73 24.90 21.58
C SER A 191 -8.35 26.30 21.49
N GLY A 192 -8.66 26.77 20.27
CA GLY A 192 -9.33 28.05 20.05
C GLY A 192 -10.72 28.10 20.66
N ARG A 193 -11.50 27.01 20.56
CA ARG A 193 -12.82 26.90 21.21
C ARG A 193 -12.74 27.02 22.72
N VAL A 194 -11.78 26.35 23.35
CA VAL A 194 -11.56 26.43 24.80
C VAL A 194 -11.21 27.85 25.24
N VAL A 195 -10.33 28.53 24.49
CA VAL A 195 -9.96 29.93 24.78
C VAL A 195 -11.17 30.85 24.66
N ALA A 196 -11.97 30.70 23.60
CA ALA A 196 -13.17 31.51 23.40
C ALA A 196 -14.22 31.31 24.50
N GLN A 197 -14.45 30.05 24.93
CA GLN A 197 -15.36 29.74 26.03
C GLN A 197 -14.90 30.36 27.36
N LYS A 198 -13.60 30.26 27.69
CA LYS A 198 -13.07 30.86 28.91
C LYS A 198 -13.10 32.40 28.89
N LEU A 199 -12.92 33.02 27.72
CA LEU A 199 -13.09 34.47 27.57
C LEU A 199 -14.55 34.89 27.78
N ASP A 200 -15.51 34.15 27.22
CA ASP A 200 -16.93 34.43 27.43
C ASP A 200 -17.35 34.28 28.90
N LEU A 201 -16.85 33.24 29.59
CA LEU A 201 -17.03 33.10 31.04
C LEU A 201 -16.41 34.27 31.79
N GLY A 202 -15.18 34.68 31.44
CA GLY A 202 -14.52 35.84 32.03
C GLY A 202 -15.30 37.14 31.86
N ARG A 203 -15.96 37.33 30.71
CA ARG A 203 -16.88 38.46 30.45
C ARG A 203 -18.05 38.47 31.41
N ARG A 204 -18.81 37.37 31.47
CA ARG A 204 -19.99 37.25 32.33
C ARG A 204 -19.62 37.41 33.82
N LEU A 205 -18.49 36.84 34.23
CA LEU A 205 -17.98 36.99 35.59
C LEU A 205 -17.59 38.43 35.91
N ALA A 206 -17.00 39.17 34.96
CA ALA A 206 -16.68 40.58 35.13
C ALA A 206 -17.96 41.43 35.29
N GLU A 207 -18.99 41.17 34.48
CA GLU A 207 -20.29 41.84 34.58
C GLU A 207 -20.96 41.61 35.95
N ILE A 208 -20.95 40.37 36.46
CA ILE A 208 -21.49 40.07 37.80
C ILE A 208 -20.66 40.77 38.88
N ARG A 209 -19.33 40.79 38.73
CA ARG A 209 -18.43 41.44 39.68
C ARG A 209 -18.69 42.95 39.75
N ASP A 210 -18.89 43.60 38.62
CA ASP A 210 -19.14 45.03 38.55
C ASP A 210 -20.50 45.41 39.19
N ASN A 211 -21.48 44.49 39.13
CA ASN A 211 -22.79 44.66 39.78
C ASN A 211 -22.85 44.16 41.23
N THR A 212 -21.81 43.49 41.74
CA THR A 212 -21.82 42.84 43.07
C THR A 212 -20.60 43.23 43.90
N PRO A 213 -20.69 44.27 44.74
CA PRO A 213 -19.55 44.74 45.54
C PRO A 213 -19.14 43.78 46.67
N SER A 214 -20.06 42.93 47.16
CA SER A 214 -19.75 41.95 48.22
C SER A 214 -19.04 40.71 47.67
N ASN A 215 -17.83 40.43 48.16
CA ASN A 215 -17.05 39.24 47.79
C ASN A 215 -17.78 37.93 48.08
N THR A 216 -18.49 37.85 49.21
CA THR A 216 -19.25 36.66 49.61
C THR A 216 -20.39 36.37 48.64
N LYS A 217 -21.16 37.41 48.27
CA LYS A 217 -22.26 37.29 47.29
C LYS A 217 -21.74 36.94 45.90
N PHE A 218 -20.66 37.60 45.46
CA PHE A 218 -19.99 37.29 44.19
C PHE A 218 -19.54 35.82 44.13
N GLY A 219 -18.84 35.34 45.16
CA GLY A 219 -18.37 33.95 45.21
C GLY A 219 -19.49 32.92 45.30
N HIS A 220 -20.65 33.27 45.89
CA HIS A 220 -21.85 32.43 45.83
C HIS A 220 -22.43 32.36 44.41
N LEU A 221 -22.57 33.50 43.73
CA LEU A 221 -23.09 33.56 42.36
C LEU A 221 -22.19 32.83 41.36
N ALA A 222 -20.86 33.00 41.45
CA ALA A 222 -19.93 32.32 40.55
C ALA A 222 -20.02 30.78 40.66
N ARG A 223 -20.15 30.26 41.88
CA ARG A 223 -20.36 28.82 42.13
C ARG A 223 -21.71 28.35 41.62
N HIS A 224 -22.80 29.05 41.95
CA HIS A 224 -24.14 28.59 41.63
C HIS A 224 -24.53 28.76 40.15
N GLN A 225 -24.00 29.79 39.47
CA GLN A 225 -24.35 30.07 38.06
C GLN A 225 -23.42 29.39 37.05
N PHE A 226 -22.15 29.18 37.38
CA PHE A 226 -21.14 28.66 36.45
C PHE A 226 -20.39 27.42 36.94
N ASP A 227 -20.75 26.87 38.11
CA ASP A 227 -20.10 25.70 38.72
C ASP A 227 -18.59 25.87 38.97
N LEU A 228 -18.16 27.13 39.22
CA LEU A 228 -16.75 27.47 39.43
C LEU A 228 -16.41 27.48 40.92
N HIS A 229 -15.76 26.42 41.37
CA HIS A 229 -15.38 26.25 42.78
C HIS A 229 -14.02 26.85 43.15
N ASP A 230 -13.10 27.03 42.20
CA ASP A 230 -11.79 27.62 42.45
C ASP A 230 -11.81 29.15 42.30
N PRO A 231 -11.65 29.92 43.40
CA PRO A 231 -11.59 31.38 43.34
C PRO A 231 -10.41 31.92 42.52
N ALA A 232 -9.30 31.17 42.45
CA ALA A 232 -8.12 31.58 41.69
C ALA A 232 -8.39 31.53 40.17
N GLU A 233 -9.06 30.46 39.70
CA GLU A 233 -9.51 30.34 38.31
C GLU A 233 -10.50 31.44 37.94
N VAL A 234 -11.47 31.75 38.80
CA VAL A 234 -12.44 32.86 38.59
C VAL A 234 -11.72 34.20 38.44
N ALA A 235 -10.79 34.49 39.34
CA ALA A 235 -10.01 35.73 39.29
C ALA A 235 -9.10 35.80 38.05
N GLU A 236 -8.57 34.66 37.60
CA GLU A 236 -7.80 34.56 36.36
C GLU A 236 -8.66 34.89 35.13
N MET A 237 -9.83 34.27 34.98
CA MET A 237 -10.73 34.53 33.85
C MET A 237 -11.15 36.01 33.77
N ILE A 238 -11.51 36.62 34.90
CA ILE A 238 -11.85 38.06 34.94
C ILE A 238 -10.65 38.92 34.53
N ARG A 239 -9.45 38.63 35.04
CA ARG A 239 -8.24 39.39 34.68
C ARG A 239 -7.91 39.27 33.20
N VAL A 240 -7.98 38.07 32.65
CA VAL A 240 -7.71 37.82 31.23
C VAL A 240 -8.73 38.55 30.38
N TRP A 241 -10.02 38.45 30.71
CA TRP A 241 -11.09 39.17 30.02
C TRP A 241 -10.86 40.69 30.04
N ARG A 242 -10.66 41.29 31.22
CA ARG A 242 -10.47 42.74 31.34
C ARG A 242 -9.27 43.28 30.56
N ARG A 243 -8.27 42.44 30.28
CA ARG A 243 -7.05 42.86 29.56
C ARG A 243 -7.06 42.52 28.06
N TYR A 244 -7.70 41.42 27.69
CA TYR A 244 -7.61 40.85 26.33
C TYR A 244 -8.96 40.55 25.68
N GLY A 245 -10.08 40.76 26.37
CA GLY A 245 -11.44 40.49 25.87
C GLY A 245 -11.73 41.22 24.56
N ASP A 246 -11.30 42.48 24.46
CA ASP A 246 -11.47 43.31 23.27
C ASP A 246 -10.31 43.21 22.27
N ARG A 247 -9.43 42.20 22.42
CA ARG A 247 -8.21 42.02 21.62
C ARG A 247 -8.21 40.70 20.85
N PRO A 248 -9.10 40.53 19.85
CA PRO A 248 -9.15 39.33 19.01
C PRO A 248 -7.86 39.10 18.23
N ASP A 249 -7.12 40.17 17.93
CA ASP A 249 -5.79 40.14 17.33
C ASP A 249 -4.77 39.33 18.18
N ILE A 250 -4.95 39.30 19.49
CA ILE A 250 -4.09 38.57 20.43
C ILE A 250 -4.65 37.17 20.70
N PHE A 251 -5.88 37.04 21.18
CA PHE A 251 -6.36 35.74 21.67
C PHE A 251 -6.61 34.72 20.55
N SER A 252 -6.94 35.13 19.31
CA SER A 252 -7.13 34.22 18.18
C SER A 252 -5.83 33.52 17.73
N ARG A 253 -4.68 34.11 18.06
CA ARG A 253 -3.34 33.63 17.68
C ARG A 253 -2.70 32.78 18.77
N VAL A 254 -3.25 32.78 19.98
CA VAL A 254 -2.75 32.02 21.11
C VAL A 254 -3.27 30.59 21.08
N ARG A 255 -2.35 29.62 21.23
CA ARG A 255 -2.69 28.18 21.20
C ARG A 255 -3.15 27.60 22.54
N SER A 256 -3.01 28.34 23.64
CA SER A 256 -3.33 27.82 24.98
C SER A 256 -3.79 28.94 25.90
N TRP A 257 -4.86 28.68 26.65
CA TRP A 257 -5.36 29.58 27.69
C TRP A 257 -4.27 30.03 28.67
N ARG A 258 -3.34 29.12 29.04
CA ARG A 258 -2.25 29.43 29.98
C ARG A 258 -1.37 30.59 29.53
N VAL A 259 -1.17 30.76 28.22
CA VAL A 259 -0.39 31.89 27.68
C VAL A 259 -1.10 33.22 27.97
N LEU A 260 -2.42 33.29 27.77
CA LEU A 260 -3.20 34.50 28.09
C LEU A 260 -3.24 34.74 29.59
N ALA A 261 -3.44 33.69 30.38
CA ALA A 261 -3.41 33.74 31.84
C ALA A 261 -2.07 34.32 32.34
N ASP A 262 -0.94 33.77 31.90
CA ASP A 262 0.39 34.22 32.31
C ASP A 262 0.69 35.66 31.85
N LEU A 263 0.27 36.04 30.64
CA LEU A 263 0.38 37.42 30.17
C LEU A 263 -0.46 38.40 30.99
N ALA A 264 -1.61 37.94 31.48
CA ALA A 264 -2.52 38.72 32.31
C ALA A 264 -2.07 38.82 33.79
N ARG A 265 -1.06 38.05 34.22
CA ARG A 265 -0.53 38.13 35.59
C ARG A 265 0.06 39.51 35.86
N THR A 266 -0.17 40.01 37.08
CA THR A 266 0.33 41.30 37.56
C THR A 266 1.85 41.30 37.77
N LEU A 267 2.43 40.12 38.06
CA LEU A 267 3.87 39.94 38.30
C LEU A 267 4.73 40.07 37.04
N LEU A 268 4.14 40.02 35.84
CA LEU A 268 4.90 40.17 34.60
C LEU A 268 5.19 41.67 34.33
N PRO A 269 6.46 42.10 34.19
CA PRO A 269 6.79 43.48 33.87
C PRO A 269 6.15 43.94 32.55
N GLU A 270 5.67 45.20 32.50
CA GLU A 270 4.93 45.70 31.33
C GLU A 270 5.75 45.63 30.05
N ARG A 271 7.05 45.93 30.11
CA ARG A 271 7.96 45.83 28.96
C ARG A 271 8.01 44.40 28.40
N ALA A 272 8.21 43.41 29.28
CA ALA A 272 8.23 42.00 28.87
C ALA A 272 6.87 41.55 28.30
N ARG A 273 5.77 42.04 28.88
CA ARG A 273 4.41 41.79 28.38
C ARG A 273 4.24 42.34 26.96
N GLN A 274 4.68 43.56 26.69
CA GLN A 274 4.62 44.18 25.36
C GLN A 274 5.47 43.42 24.34
N ASP A 275 6.67 42.96 24.72
CA ASP A 275 7.52 42.14 23.85
C ASP A 275 6.79 40.85 23.43
N PHE A 276 6.16 40.15 24.38
CA PHE A 276 5.41 38.92 24.06
C PHE A 276 4.16 39.21 23.23
N LYS A 277 3.45 40.33 23.45
CA LYS A 277 2.35 40.75 22.59
C LYS A 277 2.83 40.99 21.16
N ALA A 278 3.95 41.69 20.97
CA ALA A 278 4.54 41.94 19.66
C ALA A 278 4.87 40.62 18.93
N LYS A 279 5.45 39.64 19.64
CA LYS A 279 5.71 38.30 19.09
C LYS A 279 4.45 37.57 18.65
N ILE A 280 3.38 37.63 19.44
CA ILE A 280 2.07 37.04 19.07
C ILE A 280 1.50 37.72 17.82
N LEU A 281 1.60 39.04 17.74
CA LEU A 281 1.17 39.82 16.57
C LEU A 281 2.02 39.56 15.32
N ALA A 282 3.30 39.22 15.49
CA ALA A 282 4.17 38.76 14.40
C ALA A 282 3.88 37.30 13.96
N GLY A 283 3.04 36.56 14.71
CA GLY A 283 2.71 35.17 14.43
C GLY A 283 3.70 34.16 15.02
N GLU A 284 4.62 34.60 15.88
CA GLU A 284 5.55 33.72 16.57
C GLU A 284 4.84 32.87 17.63
N LYS A 285 5.37 31.66 17.86
CA LYS A 285 4.86 30.75 18.91
C LYS A 285 5.41 31.16 20.27
N VAL A 286 4.55 31.71 21.12
CA VAL A 286 4.88 32.00 22.53
C VAL A 286 4.38 30.86 23.43
N LEU A 287 5.25 30.36 24.31
CA LEU A 287 4.95 29.28 25.25
C LEU A 287 4.71 29.84 26.65
N ALA A 288 3.75 29.28 27.39
CA ALA A 288 3.45 29.69 28.77
C ALA A 288 4.71 29.64 29.68
N LYS A 289 5.51 28.57 29.56
CA LYS A 289 6.78 28.42 30.30
C LYS A 289 7.74 29.59 30.10
N THR A 290 7.82 30.15 28.89
CA THR A 290 8.72 31.27 28.59
C THR A 290 8.25 32.58 29.21
N ILE A 291 6.92 32.75 29.36
CA ILE A 291 6.34 33.91 30.03
C ILE A 291 6.53 33.78 31.54
N ALA A 292 6.24 32.60 32.11
CA ALA A 292 6.42 32.31 33.52
C ALA A 292 7.86 32.54 33.99
N ALA A 293 8.86 32.13 33.20
CA ALA A 293 10.27 32.35 33.52
C ALA A 293 10.64 33.84 33.65
N LYS A 294 10.03 34.71 32.84
CA LYS A 294 10.24 36.17 32.91
C LYS A 294 9.43 36.87 34.01
N ALA A 295 8.47 36.19 34.63
CA ALA A 295 7.70 36.73 35.74
C ALA A 295 8.35 36.44 37.11
N CYS A 296 9.41 35.61 37.15
CA CYS A 296 10.18 35.27 38.36
C CYS A 296 11.51 36.03 38.49
N LEU A 297 11.80 36.94 37.55
CA LEU A 297 12.95 37.86 37.55
C LEU A 297 12.46 39.26 37.90
#